data_AF-H3GKW8-F1
#
_entry.id   AF-H3GKW8-F1
#
_cell.length_a   1.000
_cell.length_b   1.000
_cell.length_c   1.000
_cell.angle_alpha   90.00
_cell.angle_beta   90.00
_cell.angle_gamma   90.00
#
_symmetry.space_group_name_H-M   'P 1'
#
loop_
_entity.id
_entity.type
_entity.pdbx_description
1 polymer ?
#
loop_
_entity_poly.entity_id
_entity_poly.type
_entity_poly.pdbx_seq_one_letter_code
_entity_poly.pdbx_strand_id
1 'polypeptide(L)'
;MSITDVKMFALSAAVLYIKFLVCTMIQGRKAFAAGTRMAEDKTLVCNMGLKLDMGEKTVKAAVEDEMRWKRIIQNDLESMPLAFVVFWSAIAVGVSPAITKTLLLAYTTARVGHTAVYSMVMPRARMACWMAGSFCVVAAAASSVMVALM
;
A
#
# COMPACT_ATOMS: atom_id res chain seq x y z
N MET A 1 -0.27 30.05 0.94
CA MET A 1 -1.19 29.21 1.75
C MET A 1 -0.38 28.06 2.33
N SER A 2 -0.14 28.03 3.64
CA SER A 2 0.61 26.95 4.29
C SER A 2 -0.24 25.69 4.37
N ILE A 3 0.37 24.51 4.13
CA ILE A 3 -0.34 23.23 4.27
C ILE A 3 -0.41 22.89 5.76
N THR A 4 -1.63 22.67 6.26
CA THR A 4 -1.90 22.19 7.62
C THR A 4 -1.67 20.68 7.71
N ASP A 5 -1.51 20.16 8.91
CA ASP A 5 -1.44 18.71 9.18
C ASP A 5 -2.67 17.94 8.68
N VAL A 6 -3.89 18.46 8.88
CA VAL A 6 -5.13 17.86 8.35
C VAL A 6 -5.10 17.78 6.82
N LYS A 7 -4.63 18.84 6.15
CA LYS A 7 -4.50 18.85 4.68
C LYS A 7 -3.43 17.85 4.21
N MET A 8 -2.31 17.74 4.93
CA MET A 8 -1.29 16.72 4.64
C MET A 8 -1.82 15.30 4.85
N PHE A 9 -2.62 15.07 5.88
CA PHE A 9 -3.27 13.79 6.13
C PHE A 9 -4.22 13.42 4.98
N ALA A 10 -5.09 14.35 4.57
CA ALA A 10 -6.00 14.13 3.45
C ALA A 10 -5.26 13.82 2.14
N LEU A 11 -4.17 14.55 1.85
CA LEU A 11 -3.31 14.29 0.69
C LEU A 11 -2.65 12.91 0.77
N SER A 12 -2.08 12.55 1.92
CA SER A 12 -1.46 11.23 2.15
C SER A 12 -2.47 10.10 1.97
N ALA A 13 -3.65 10.21 2.58
CA ALA A 13 -4.72 9.24 2.47
C ALA A 13 -5.18 9.07 1.03
N ALA A 14 -5.40 10.17 0.30
CA ALA A 14 -5.79 10.13 -1.11
C ALA A 14 -4.73 9.46 -1.99
N VAL A 15 -3.45 9.83 -1.84
CA VAL A 15 -2.34 9.25 -2.60
C VAL A 15 -2.22 7.74 -2.35
N LEU A 16 -2.26 7.33 -1.08
CA LEU A 16 -2.14 5.91 -0.72
C LEU A 16 -3.39 5.10 -1.12
N TYR A 17 -4.57 5.70 -1.09
CA TYR A 17 -5.79 5.07 -1.59
C TYR A 17 -5.76 4.89 -3.11
N ILE A 18 -5.37 5.92 -3.87
CA ILE A 18 -5.18 5.79 -5.33
C ILE A 18 -4.14 4.71 -5.63
N LYS A 19 -3.02 4.70 -4.89
CA LYS A 19 -2.01 3.63 -5.01
C LYS A 19 -2.62 2.25 -4.76
N PHE A 20 -3.43 2.09 -3.72
CA PHE A 20 -4.12 0.84 -3.42
C PHE A 20 -5.03 0.40 -4.58
N LEU A 21 -5.84 1.31 -5.13
CA LEU A 21 -6.68 1.03 -6.30
C LEU A 21 -5.86 0.61 -7.53
N VAL A 22 -4.73 1.28 -7.79
CA VAL A 22 -3.83 0.88 -8.88
C VAL A 22 -3.27 -0.53 -8.64
N CYS A 23 -2.88 -0.85 -7.41
CA CYS A 23 -2.36 -2.18 -7.06
C CYS A 23 -3.42 -3.28 -7.24
N THR A 24 -4.66 -3.05 -6.82
CA THR A 24 -5.76 -4.04 -6.98
C THR A 24 -6.12 -4.23 -8.45
N MET A 25 -6.11 -3.17 -9.26
CA MET A 25 -6.28 -3.28 -10.71
C MET A 25 -5.17 -4.11 -11.37
N ILE A 26 -3.90 -3.89 -10.98
CA ILE A 26 -2.77 -4.68 -11.50
C ILE A 26 -2.89 -6.15 -11.07
N GLN A 27 -3.14 -6.41 -9.79
CA GLN A 27 -3.37 -7.78 -9.29
C GLN A 27 -4.53 -8.47 -10.02
N GLY A 28 -5.62 -7.75 -10.29
CA GLY A 28 -6.75 -8.26 -11.06
C GLY A 28 -6.35 -8.75 -12.45
N ARG A 29 -5.53 -7.96 -13.17
CA ARG A 29 -4.96 -8.34 -14.48
C ARG A 29 -4.02 -9.54 -14.38
N LYS A 30 -3.18 -9.59 -13.34
CA LYS A 30 -2.27 -10.71 -13.10
C LYS A 30 -3.01 -12.01 -12.77
N ALA A 31 -4.11 -11.94 -12.03
CA ALA A 31 -4.96 -13.09 -11.73
C ALA A 31 -5.65 -13.66 -12.99
N PHE A 32 -6.00 -12.80 -13.95
CA PHE A 32 -6.49 -13.26 -15.25
C PHE A 32 -5.40 -13.98 -16.05
N ALA A 33 -4.19 -13.42 -16.10
CA ALA A 33 -3.04 -14.07 -16.77
C ALA A 33 -2.62 -15.39 -16.09
N ALA A 34 -2.76 -15.48 -14.76
CA ALA A 34 -2.44 -16.67 -13.98
C ALA A 34 -3.54 -17.74 -14.01
N GLY A 35 -4.74 -17.42 -14.49
CA GLY A 35 -5.88 -18.35 -14.52
C GLY A 35 -6.39 -18.78 -13.13
N THR A 36 -6.07 -18.02 -12.09
CA THR A 36 -6.39 -18.31 -10.67
C THR A 36 -7.72 -17.74 -10.22
N ARG A 37 -8.41 -17.01 -11.10
CA ARG A 37 -9.77 -16.52 -10.90
C ARG A 37 -10.75 -17.67 -10.72
N MET A 38 -11.86 -17.37 -10.06
CA MET A 38 -12.98 -18.29 -9.91
C MET A 38 -13.55 -18.70 -11.28
N ALA A 39 -14.25 -19.83 -11.34
CA ALA A 39 -14.71 -20.40 -12.62
C ALA A 39 -15.72 -19.47 -13.35
N GLU A 40 -16.60 -18.80 -12.60
CA GLU A 40 -17.57 -17.85 -13.12
C GLU A 40 -16.92 -16.63 -13.80
N ASP A 41 -15.80 -16.16 -13.25
CA ASP A 41 -15.01 -15.05 -13.82
C ASP A 41 -14.33 -15.46 -15.13
N LYS A 42 -13.96 -16.74 -15.28
CA LYS A 42 -13.34 -17.26 -16.51
C LYS A 42 -14.34 -17.27 -17.67
N THR A 43 -15.60 -17.63 -17.41
CA THR A 43 -16.66 -17.63 -18.43
C THR A 43 -16.86 -16.23 -19.02
N LEU A 44 -16.80 -15.19 -18.19
CA LEU A 44 -16.89 -13.79 -18.65
C LEU A 44 -15.74 -13.43 -19.61
N VAL A 45 -14.51 -13.85 -19.31
CA VAL A 45 -13.32 -13.55 -20.15
C VAL A 45 -13.33 -14.33 -21.46
N CYS A 46 -13.73 -15.61 -21.43
CA CYS A 46 -13.89 -16.40 -22.64
C CYS A 46 -14.98 -15.83 -23.57
N ASN A 47 -16.07 -15.32 -23.00
CA ASN A 47 -17.13 -14.62 -23.76
C ASN A 47 -16.64 -13.28 -24.35
N MET A 48 -15.58 -12.68 -23.79
CA MET A 48 -14.90 -11.50 -24.37
C MET A 48 -13.86 -11.86 -25.44
N GLY A 49 -13.70 -13.15 -25.80
CA GLY A 49 -12.82 -13.59 -26.87
C GLY A 49 -11.32 -13.71 -26.50
N LEU A 50 -10.96 -13.60 -25.22
CA LEU A 50 -9.58 -13.85 -24.77
C LEU A 50 -9.30 -15.35 -24.65
N LYS A 51 -8.38 -15.87 -25.46
CA LYS A 51 -7.87 -17.25 -25.32
C LYS A 51 -6.79 -17.29 -24.24
N LEU A 52 -6.98 -18.15 -23.23
CA LEU A 52 -6.07 -18.36 -22.11
C LEU A 52 -5.14 -19.58 -22.32
N ASP A 53 -4.73 -19.84 -23.57
CA ASP A 53 -3.88 -20.99 -23.87
C ASP A 53 -2.40 -20.60 -23.70
N MET A 54 -1.88 -20.80 -22.50
CA MET A 54 -0.53 -20.44 -22.09
C MET A 54 0.21 -21.70 -21.64
N GLY A 55 1.43 -21.92 -22.15
CA GLY A 55 2.25 -23.09 -21.78
C GLY A 55 2.55 -23.19 -20.28
N GLU A 56 2.80 -24.40 -19.78
CA GLU A 56 2.91 -24.68 -18.33
C GLU A 56 3.93 -23.78 -17.59
N LYS A 57 5.05 -23.43 -18.23
CA LYS A 57 6.08 -22.53 -17.68
C LYS A 57 5.59 -21.08 -17.55
N THR A 58 4.80 -20.59 -18.50
CA THR A 58 4.29 -19.21 -18.47
C THR A 58 3.17 -19.06 -17.44
N VAL A 59 2.38 -20.11 -17.21
CA VAL A 59 1.38 -20.16 -16.14
C VAL A 59 2.05 -20.08 -14.77
N LYS A 60 3.09 -20.87 -14.50
CA LYS A 60 3.80 -20.83 -13.20
C LYS A 60 4.36 -19.44 -12.90
N ALA A 61 5.00 -18.80 -13.87
CA ALA A 61 5.51 -17.43 -13.72
C ALA A 61 4.39 -16.41 -13.48
N ALA A 62 3.23 -16.57 -14.13
CA ALA A 62 2.08 -15.69 -13.91
C ALA A 62 1.49 -15.84 -12.50
N VAL A 63 1.43 -17.07 -11.96
CA VAL A 63 0.98 -17.33 -10.58
C VAL A 63 1.92 -16.72 -9.55
N GLU A 64 3.24 -16.85 -9.75
CA GLU A 64 4.24 -16.22 -8.86
C GLU A 64 4.12 -14.69 -8.85
N ASP A 65 3.90 -14.09 -10.03
CA ASP A 65 3.72 -12.65 -10.14
C ASP A 65 2.40 -12.20 -9.50
N GLU A 66 1.30 -12.92 -9.70
CA GLU A 66 0.05 -12.65 -8.99
C GLU A 66 0.22 -12.74 -7.47
N MET A 67 0.91 -13.77 -6.97
CA MET A 67 1.19 -13.94 -5.54
C MET A 67 2.00 -12.76 -4.99
N ARG A 68 2.94 -12.21 -5.77
CA ARG A 68 3.68 -11.00 -5.41
C ARG A 68 2.74 -9.82 -5.21
N TRP A 69 1.83 -9.57 -6.14
CA TRP A 69 0.86 -8.48 -6.05
C TRP A 69 -0.14 -8.67 -4.90
N LYS A 70 -0.55 -9.91 -4.61
CA LYS A 70 -1.35 -10.23 -3.42
C LYS A 70 -0.63 -9.82 -2.14
N ARG A 71 0.67 -10.13 -2.01
CA ARG A 71 1.47 -9.74 -0.82
C ARG A 71 1.67 -8.23 -0.71
N ILE A 72 1.79 -7.51 -1.82
CA ILE A 72 1.85 -6.03 -1.82
C ILE A 72 0.56 -5.46 -1.20
N ILE A 73 -0.60 -5.90 -1.71
CA ILE A 73 -1.92 -5.44 -1.26
C ILE A 73 -2.14 -5.82 0.20
N GLN A 74 -1.80 -7.06 0.57
CA GLN A 74 -1.96 -7.52 1.95
C GLN A 74 -1.10 -6.71 2.92
N ASN A 75 0.15 -6.38 2.56
CA ASN A 75 0.98 -5.53 3.40
C ASN A 75 0.40 -4.11 3.55
N ASP A 76 -0.26 -3.58 2.52
CA ASP A 76 -0.97 -2.30 2.63
C ASP A 76 -2.16 -2.38 3.59
N LEU A 77 -2.94 -3.47 3.52
CA LEU A 77 -4.09 -3.69 4.40
C LEU A 77 -3.68 -3.92 5.86
N GLU A 78 -2.53 -4.54 6.11
CA GLU A 78 -1.99 -4.76 7.45
C GLU A 78 -1.45 -3.47 8.09
N SER A 79 -0.92 -2.53 7.30
CA SER A 79 -0.23 -1.35 7.84
C SER A 79 -1.02 -0.04 7.73
N MET A 80 -1.69 0.22 6.60
CA MET A 80 -2.25 1.56 6.31
C MET A 80 -3.45 1.94 7.18
N PRO A 81 -4.45 1.07 7.41
CA PRO A 81 -5.61 1.44 8.22
C PRO A 81 -5.19 1.90 9.63
N LEU A 82 -4.31 1.12 10.28
CA LEU A 82 -3.79 1.45 11.60
C LEU A 82 -2.91 2.71 11.57
N ALA A 83 -2.06 2.89 10.55
CA ALA A 83 -1.28 4.10 10.41
C ALA A 83 -2.16 5.35 10.33
N PHE A 84 -3.26 5.32 9.56
CA PHE A 84 -4.19 6.45 9.47
C PHE A 84 -4.88 6.74 10.80
N VAL A 85 -5.25 5.71 11.56
CA VAL A 85 -5.80 5.89 12.91
C VAL A 85 -4.79 6.59 13.83
N VAL A 86 -3.52 6.17 13.81
CA VAL A 86 -2.44 6.78 14.62
C VAL A 86 -2.15 8.23 14.19
N PHE A 87 -2.09 8.51 12.90
CA PHE A 87 -1.88 9.89 12.45
C PHE A 87 -3.07 10.80 12.73
N TRP A 88 -4.30 10.26 12.65
CA TRP A 88 -5.49 11.01 13.02
C TRP A 88 -5.54 11.31 14.52
N SER A 89 -5.15 10.36 15.38
CA SER A 89 -5.06 10.61 16.82
C SER A 89 -4.00 11.64 17.16
N ALA A 90 -2.84 11.63 16.48
CA ALA A 90 -1.80 12.64 16.63
C ALA A 90 -2.32 14.06 16.33
N ILE A 91 -3.10 14.21 15.26
CA ILE A 91 -3.74 15.49 14.92
C ILE A 91 -4.78 15.87 15.99
N ALA A 92 -5.63 14.93 16.40
CA ALA A 92 -6.72 15.20 17.35
C ALA A 92 -6.23 15.61 18.74
N VAL A 93 -5.11 15.04 19.19
CA VAL A 93 -4.47 15.38 20.48
C VAL A 93 -3.62 16.66 20.37
N GLY A 94 -3.41 17.20 19.18
CA GLY A 94 -2.68 18.46 18.98
C GLY A 94 -1.15 18.30 18.95
N VAL A 95 -0.64 17.16 18.49
CA VAL A 95 0.80 17.00 18.23
C VAL A 95 1.28 18.06 17.25
N SER A 96 2.50 18.58 17.46
CA SER A 96 3.10 19.63 16.62
C SER A 96 2.88 19.39 15.12
N PRO A 97 2.25 20.33 14.39
CA PRO A 97 1.97 20.17 12.97
C PRO A 97 3.25 19.94 12.13
N ALA A 98 4.40 20.48 12.56
CA ALA A 98 5.67 20.26 11.86
C ALA A 98 6.10 18.79 11.91
N ILE A 99 5.94 18.14 13.06
CA ILE A 99 6.26 16.72 13.26
C ILE A 99 5.29 15.86 12.45
N THR A 100 3.99 16.07 12.64
CA THR A 100 2.93 15.30 11.98
C THR A 100 3.06 15.34 10.45
N LYS A 101 3.29 16.53 9.88
CA LYS A 101 3.47 16.69 8.43
C LYS A 101 4.70 15.98 7.91
N THR A 102 5.82 16.08 8.61
CA THR A 102 7.08 15.43 8.21
C THR A 102 6.94 13.91 8.23
N LEU A 103 6.37 13.37 9.30
CA LEU A 103 6.13 11.93 9.45
C LEU A 103 5.13 11.41 8.41
N LEU A 104 4.04 12.14 8.12
CA LEU A 104 3.09 11.77 7.07
C LEU A 104 3.73 11.76 5.69
N LEU A 105 4.55 12.76 5.37
CA LEU A 105 5.26 12.82 4.09
C LEU A 105 6.23 11.64 3.96
N ALA A 106 7.06 11.40 4.96
CA ALA A 106 8.01 10.30 4.99
C ALA A 106 7.32 8.92 4.94
N TYR A 107 6.20 8.76 5.66
CA TYR A 107 5.39 7.55 5.61
C TYR A 107 4.85 7.31 4.19
N THR A 108 4.28 8.34 3.57
CA THR A 108 3.70 8.25 2.22
C THR A 108 4.76 7.86 1.20
N THR A 109 5.92 8.51 1.21
CA THR A 109 7.02 8.17 0.28
C THR A 109 7.56 6.76 0.54
N ALA A 110 7.69 6.35 1.80
CA ALA A 110 8.11 5.01 2.15
C ALA A 110 7.12 3.94 1.66
N ARG A 111 5.81 4.16 1.74
CA ARG A 111 4.78 3.20 1.28
C ARG A 111 4.68 3.12 -0.25
N VAL A 112 4.81 4.25 -0.95
CA VAL A 112 4.89 4.26 -2.42
C VAL A 112 6.18 3.56 -2.87
N GLY A 113 7.31 3.91 -2.25
CA GLY A 113 8.61 3.28 -2.49
C GLY A 113 8.59 1.78 -2.25
N HIS A 114 8.01 1.33 -1.13
CA HIS A 114 7.84 -0.08 -0.78
C HIS A 114 7.13 -0.86 -1.91
N THR A 115 6.05 -0.30 -2.45
CA THR A 115 5.28 -0.91 -3.55
C THR A 115 6.14 -1.06 -4.81
N ALA A 116 6.88 -0.01 -5.19
CA ALA A 116 7.74 -0.01 -6.36
C ALA A 116 8.89 -1.02 -6.23
N VAL A 117 9.61 -1.03 -5.10
CA VAL A 117 10.73 -1.97 -4.91
C VAL A 117 10.27 -3.42 -4.75
N TYR A 118 9.04 -3.64 -4.27
CA TYR A 118 8.43 -4.97 -4.21
C TYR A 118 8.16 -5.52 -5.62
N SER A 119 7.61 -4.69 -6.52
CA SER A 119 7.36 -5.09 -7.92
C SER A 119 8.67 -5.34 -8.68
N MET A 120 9.74 -4.59 -8.37
CA MET A 120 11.08 -4.77 -8.94
C MET A 120 11.90 -5.94 -8.32
N VAL A 121 11.33 -6.72 -7.41
CA VAL A 121 12.01 -7.87 -6.78
C VAL A 121 13.27 -7.47 -6.00
N MET A 122 13.25 -6.31 -5.33
CA MET A 122 14.39 -5.78 -4.57
C MET A 122 14.17 -5.97 -3.05
N PRO A 123 14.52 -7.13 -2.45
CA PRO A 123 14.14 -7.47 -1.08
C PRO A 123 14.77 -6.56 -0.01
N ARG A 124 16.02 -6.11 -0.21
CA ARG A 124 16.72 -5.23 0.75
C ARG A 124 16.09 -3.83 0.78
N ALA A 125 15.85 -3.26 -0.40
CA ALA A 125 15.19 -1.96 -0.53
C ALA A 125 13.76 -2.02 0.03
N ARG A 126 13.04 -3.12 -0.22
CA ARG A 126 11.72 -3.38 0.36
C ARG A 126 11.74 -3.33 1.89
N MET A 127 12.68 -4.04 2.51
CA MET A 127 12.81 -4.04 3.97
C MET A 127 13.10 -2.63 4.50
N ALA A 128 13.98 -1.87 3.85
CA ALA A 128 14.29 -0.49 4.23
C ALA A 128 13.06 0.43 4.16
N CYS A 129 12.29 0.36 3.06
CA CYS A 129 11.04 1.13 2.93
C CYS A 129 9.99 0.72 3.98
N TRP A 130 9.87 -0.58 4.28
CA TRP A 130 8.96 -1.06 5.32
C TRP A 130 9.36 -0.54 6.70
N MET A 131 10.65 -0.64 7.05
CA MET A 131 11.19 -0.14 8.33
C MET A 131 10.97 1.38 8.48
N ALA A 132 11.23 2.15 7.42
CA ALA A 132 11.02 3.59 7.42
C ALA A 132 9.54 3.96 7.65
N GLY A 133 8.62 3.24 6.98
CA GLY A 133 7.18 3.42 7.17
C GLY A 133 6.75 3.10 8.60
N SER A 134 7.16 1.94 9.13
CA SER A 134 6.85 1.52 10.51
C SER A 134 7.39 2.51 11.55
N PHE A 135 8.62 3.00 11.35
CA PHE A 135 9.23 4.00 12.22
C PHE A 135 8.39 5.29 12.28
N CYS A 136 7.87 5.77 11.15
CA CYS A 136 7.03 6.97 11.12
C CYS A 136 5.75 6.80 11.96
N VAL A 137 5.13 5.63 11.90
CA VAL A 137 3.90 5.33 12.67
C VAL A 137 4.22 5.25 14.16
N VAL A 138 5.30 4.56 14.54
CA VAL A 138 5.72 4.45 15.95
C VAL A 138 6.08 5.83 16.52
N ALA A 139 6.80 6.66 15.76
CA ALA A 139 7.15 8.02 16.17
C ALA A 139 5.90 8.90 16.37
N ALA A 140 4.89 8.78 15.49
CA ALA A 140 3.62 9.49 15.64
C ALA A 140 2.83 9.01 16.86
N ALA A 141 2.78 7.70 17.11
CA ALA A 141 2.14 7.13 18.28
C ALA A 141 2.82 7.60 19.58
N ALA A 142 4.14 7.53 19.65
CA ALA A 142 4.90 8.02 20.81
C ALA A 142 4.65 9.52 21.05
N SER A 143 4.66 10.34 19.99
CA SER A 143 4.35 11.76 20.08
C SER A 143 2.93 12.02 20.59
N SER A 144 1.96 11.23 20.13
CA SER A 144 0.56 11.32 20.57
C SER A 144 0.42 11.00 22.06
N VAL A 145 1.09 9.95 22.54
CA VAL A 145 1.08 9.56 23.96
C VAL A 145 1.72 10.63 24.82
N MET A 146 2.85 11.20 24.41
CA MET A 146 3.50 12.27 25.17
C MET A 146 2.59 13.48 25.34
N VAL A 147 1.91 13.93 24.27
CA VAL A 147 1.01 15.09 24.36
C VAL A 147 -0.28 14.75 25.11
N ALA A 148 -0.80 13.53 25.00
CA ALA A 148 -2.03 13.12 25.69
C ALA A 148 -1.87 13.01 27.22
N LEU A 149 -0.65 12.78 27.72
CA LEU A 149 -0.35 12.59 29.14
C LEU A 149 0.17 13.85 29.84
N MET A 150 0.38 14.95 29.09
CA MET A 150 0.82 16.25 29.61
C MET A 150 -0.38 17.19 29.72
#